data_AF-A0A6G8FL98-F1
#
_entry.id   AF-A0A6G8FL98-F1
#
_cell.length_a   1.000
_cell.length_b   1.000
_cell.length_c   1.000
_cell.angle_alpha   90.00
_cell.angle_beta   90.00
_cell.angle_gamma   90.00
#
_symmetry.space_group_name_H-M   'P 1'
#
loop_
_entity.id
_entity.type
_entity.pdbx_description
1 polymer ?
#
loop_
_entity_poly.entity_id
_entity_poly.type
_entity_poly.pdbx_seq_one_letter_code
_entity_poly.pdbx_strand_id
1 'polypeptide(L)' 'MSTTVQISASAAQSLSRWRAQTEEQKREARLAVVVDRVASSMAMENEQVSDAWIQQAKQTGV' A
#
# COMPACT_ATOMS: atom_id res chain seq x y z
N MET A 1 15.68 27.07 7.52
CA MET A 1 15.92 26.12 8.63
C MET A 1 15.51 24.74 8.13
N SER A 2 16.47 23.86 7.85
CA SER A 2 16.17 22.49 7.41
C SER A 2 15.98 21.60 8.63
N THR A 3 14.74 21.22 8.90
CA THR A 3 14.44 20.23 9.94
C THR A 3 14.92 18.88 9.44
N THR A 4 16.09 18.44 9.88
CA THR A 4 16.55 17.07 9.62
C THR A 4 15.65 16.13 10.41
N VAL A 5 14.68 15.51 9.74
CA VAL A 5 13.85 14.46 10.34
C VAL A 5 14.77 13.28 10.65
N GLN A 6 15.11 13.09 11.93
CA GLN A 6 15.82 11.90 12.38
C GLN A 6 14.84 10.73 12.35
N ILE A 7 14.95 9.89 11.33
CA ILE A 7 14.19 8.64 11.22
C ILE A 7 14.88 7.52 12.00
N SER A 8 14.11 6.62 12.60
CA SER A 8 14.66 5.45 13.29
C SER A 8 15.45 4.57 12.32
N ALA A 9 16.37 3.74 12.86
CA ALA A 9 17.11 2.78 12.04
C ALA A 9 16.18 1.83 11.26
N SER A 10 15.05 1.42 11.86
CA SER A 10 14.04 0.60 11.18
C SER A 10 13.34 1.34 10.04
N ALA A 11 13.00 2.61 10.24
CA ALA A 11 12.42 3.45 9.18
C ALA A 11 13.42 3.70 8.05
N ALA A 12 14.69 3.92 8.37
CA ALA A 12 15.76 4.06 7.37
C ALA A 12 15.93 2.80 6.52
N GLN A 13 15.89 1.62 7.14
CA GLN A 13 15.96 0.34 6.43
C GLN A 13 14.73 0.12 5.54
N SER A 14 13.52 0.43 6.01
CA SER A 14 12.30 0.37 5.20
C SER A 14 12.36 1.32 4.00
N LEU A 15 12.89 2.53 4.18
CA LEU A 15 13.08 3.50 3.11
C LEU A 15 14.11 3.02 2.09
N SER A 16 15.23 2.43 2.54
CA SER A 16 16.23 1.84 1.64
C SER A 16 15.64 0.72 0.80
N ARG A 17 14.90 -0.21 1.43
CA ARG A 17 14.19 -1.29 0.73
C ARG A 17 13.18 -0.74 -0.29
N TRP A 18 12.42 0.29 0.08
CA TRP A 18 11.47 0.94 -0.82
C TRP A 18 12.16 1.58 -2.04
N ARG A 19 13.28 2.28 -1.83
CA ARG A 19 14.05 2.91 -2.90
C ARG A 19 14.66 1.91 -3.87
N ALA A 20 15.01 0.71 -3.38
CA ALA A 20 15.56 -0.37 -4.19
C ALA A 20 14.53 -1.11 -5.07
N GLN A 21 13.23 -0.89 -4.86
CA GLN A 21 12.18 -1.51 -5.67
C GLN A 21 12.07 -0.89 -7.07
N THR A 22 11.61 -1.69 -8.02
CA THR A 22 11.22 -1.21 -9.36
C THR A 22 9.96 -0.35 -9.29
N GLU A 23 9.70 0.45 -10.32
CA GLU A 23 8.46 1.24 -10.38
C GLU A 23 7.20 0.36 -10.41
N GLU A 24 7.28 -0.83 -11.04
CA GLU A 24 6.19 -1.82 -11.04
C GLU A 24 5.89 -2.30 -9.61
N GLN A 25 6.92 -2.69 -8.84
CA GLN A 25 6.76 -3.13 -7.46
C GLN A 25 6.20 -2.01 -6.56
N LYS A 26 6.66 -0.77 -6.76
CA LYS A 26 6.10 0.39 -6.05
C LYS A 26 4.65 0.64 -6.43
N ARG A 27 4.28 0.46 -7.70
CA ARG A 27 2.90 0.56 -8.19
C ARG A 27 2.01 -0.50 -7.53
N GLU A 28 2.43 -1.76 -7.55
CA GLU A 28 1.73 -2.89 -6.90
C GLU A 28 1.52 -2.62 -5.40
N ALA A 29 2.57 -2.19 -4.70
CA ALA A 29 2.48 -1.88 -3.27
C ALA A 29 1.50 -0.73 -2.97
N ARG A 30 1.50 0.33 -3.78
CA ARG A 30 0.53 1.43 -3.65
C ARG A 30 -0.89 0.95 -3.95
N LEU A 31 -1.08 0.13 -4.98
CA LEU A 31 -2.38 -0.41 -5.35
C LEU A 31 -2.95 -1.29 -4.23
N ALA A 32 -2.13 -2.12 -3.60
CA ALA A 32 -2.54 -2.94 -2.46
C ALA A 32 -3.12 -2.09 -1.32
N VAL A 33 -2.49 -0.96 -0.98
CA VAL A 33 -2.99 -0.02 0.04
C VAL A 33 -4.34 0.57 -0.35
N VAL A 34 -4.53 0.94 -1.63
CA VAL A 34 -5.81 1.47 -2.13
C VAL A 34 -6.92 0.42 -2.03
N VAL A 35 -6.66 -0.81 -2.48
CA VAL A 35 -7.63 -1.90 -2.44
C VAL A 35 -8.03 -2.22 -0.99
N ASP A 36 -7.05 -2.32 -0.08
CA ASP A 36 -7.33 -2.60 1.34
C ASP A 36 -8.16 -1.47 1.97
N ARG A 37 -7.93 -0.22 1.57
CA ARG A 37 -8.73 0.93 2.03
C ARG A 37 -10.17 0.86 1.52
N VAL A 38 -10.38 0.50 0.25
CA VAL A 38 -11.72 0.32 -0.33
C VAL A 38 -12.44 -0.83 0.37
N ALA A 39 -11.80 -1.99 0.50
CA ALA A 39 -12.38 -3.14 1.19
C ALA A 39 -12.79 -2.81 2.64
N SER A 40 -11.94 -2.08 3.35
CA SER A 40 -12.26 -1.61 4.71
C SER A 40 -13.45 -0.65 4.74
N SER A 41 -13.53 0.28 3.79
CA SER A 41 -14.66 1.22 3.67
C SER A 41 -15.97 0.49 3.38
N MET A 42 -15.94 -0.47 2.46
CA MET A 42 -17.10 -1.29 2.09
C MET A 42 -17.58 -2.13 3.30
N ALA A 43 -16.64 -2.71 4.05
CA ALA A 43 -16.97 -3.44 5.28
C ALA A 43 -17.59 -2.53 6.36
N MET A 44 -17.17 -1.26 6.47
CA MET A 44 -17.80 -0.30 7.40
C MET A 44 -19.27 -0.01 7.05
N GLU A 45 -19.65 -0.12 5.78
CA GLU A 45 -21.04 0.02 5.30
C GLU A 45 -21.82 -1.31 5.32
N ASN A 46 -21.26 -2.38 5.92
CA ASN A 46 -21.80 -3.76 5.87
C ASN A 46 -21.87 -4.39 4.47
N GLU A 47 -21.12 -3.86 3.50
CA GLU A 47 -21.04 -4.38 2.14
C GLU A 47 -19.70 -5.09 1.92
N GLN A 48 -19.48 -6.25 2.54
CA GLN A 48 -18.19 -6.94 2.40
C GLN A 48 -17.88 -7.30 0.93
N VAL A 49 -16.69 -6.91 0.47
CA VAL A 49 -16.13 -7.37 -0.80
C VAL A 49 -15.52 -8.77 -0.63
N SER A 50 -15.61 -9.60 -1.66
CA SER A 50 -15.05 -10.95 -1.62
C SER A 50 -13.53 -10.94 -1.73
N ASP A 51 -12.87 -11.96 -1.16
CA ASP A 51 -11.42 -12.15 -1.32
C ASP A 51 -11.02 -12.25 -2.81
N ALA A 52 -11.87 -12.87 -3.63
CA ALA A 52 -11.65 -12.95 -5.07
C ALA A 52 -11.62 -11.56 -5.72
N TRP A 53 -12.54 -10.67 -5.35
CA TRP A 53 -12.54 -9.28 -5.82
C TRP A 53 -11.27 -8.53 -5.37
N ILE A 54 -10.85 -8.71 -4.12
CA ILE A 54 -9.63 -8.09 -3.58
C ILE A 54 -8.39 -8.53 -4.37
N GLN A 55 -8.26 -9.83 -4.64
CA GLN A 55 -7.13 -10.37 -5.41
C GLN A 55 -7.14 -9.87 -6.84
N GLN A 56 -8.30 -9.85 -7.48
CA GLN A 56 -8.46 -9.32 -8.83
C GLN A 56 -8.09 -7.83 -8.90
N ALA A 57 -8.63 -7.01 -7.98
CA ALA A 57 -8.37 -5.57 -7.94
C ALA A 57 -6.87 -5.26 -7.73
N LYS A 58 -6.15 -6.07 -6.95
CA LYS A 58 -4.69 -5.96 -6.77
C LYS A 58 -3.90 -6.31 -8.03
N GLN A 59 -4.43 -7.15 -8.91
CA GLN A 59 -3.76 -7.58 -10.15
C GLN A 59 -4.05 -6.64 -11.32
N THR A 60 -5.29 -6.17 -11.46
CA THR A 60 -5.73 -5.42 -12.65
C THR A 60 -5.66 -3.90 -12.47
N GLY A 61 -5.57 -3.42 -11.23
CA GLY A 61 -5.97 -2.05 -10.91
C GLY A 61 -7.50 -1.96 -10.79
N VAL A 62 -7.98 -1.10 -9.89
CA VAL A 62 -9.41 -0.81 -9.72
C VAL A 62 -9.97 -0.15 -10.98
#